data_AF-A0A1F3KFM0-F1
#
_entry.id   AF-A0A1F3KFM0-F1
#
_cell.length_a   1.000
_cell.length_b   1.000
_cell.length_c   1.000
_cell.angle_alpha   90.00
_cell.angle_beta   90.00
_cell.angle_gamma   90.00
#
_symmetry.space_group_name_H-M   'P 1'
#
loop_
_entity.id
_entity.type
_entity.pdbx_description
1 polymer ?
#
loop_
_entity_poly.entity_id
_entity_poly.type
_entity_poly.pdbx_seq_one_letter_code
_entity_poly.pdbx_strand_id
1 'polypeptide(L)'
;MIERKQNKDEKQAELEKYRDLVLATLDYYLANKEKQIKTTDFDSVQHYKGLKKQTEEHYQKGRLTKLKQWFRDLTEIQIETIDLKFNEYLREKTNYDIDIFNSYFQRVDKVIGKGKITTDNQFYDLSIMVDQLCQREPVDNDKIEKINRLLREYEERKSRKIKKPTA
;
A
#
# COMPACT_ATOMS: atom_id res chain seq x y z
N MET A 1 -29.25 24.56 -11.35
CA MET A 1 -28.67 24.93 -10.03
C MET A 1 -28.36 23.73 -9.13
N ILE A 2 -29.10 22.62 -9.25
CA ILE A 2 -28.92 21.42 -8.43
C ILE A 2 -27.60 20.69 -8.73
N GLU A 3 -27.22 20.51 -10.00
CA GLU A 3 -25.98 19.84 -10.41
C GLU A 3 -24.70 20.53 -9.91
N ARG A 4 -24.66 21.89 -9.91
CA ARG A 4 -23.51 22.65 -9.40
C ARG A 4 -23.36 22.53 -7.88
N LYS A 5 -24.46 22.31 -7.16
CA LYS A 5 -24.46 22.12 -5.70
C LYS A 5 -24.00 20.72 -5.34
N GLN A 6 -24.52 19.70 -6.04
CA GLN A 6 -24.09 18.30 -5.88
C GLN A 6 -22.58 18.12 -6.12
N ASN A 7 -22.03 18.70 -7.19
CA ASN A 7 -20.58 18.65 -7.46
C ASN A 7 -19.73 19.32 -6.37
N LYS A 8 -20.24 20.39 -5.73
CA LYS A 8 -19.55 21.07 -4.64
C LYS A 8 -19.55 20.23 -3.36
N ASP A 9 -20.68 19.60 -3.04
CA ASP A 9 -20.82 18.76 -1.86
C ASP A 9 -19.99 17.47 -2.00
N GLU A 10 -19.96 16.86 -3.20
CA GLU A 10 -19.08 15.73 -3.53
C GLU A 10 -17.60 16.09 -3.40
N LYS A 11 -17.19 17.25 -3.95
CA LYS A 11 -15.81 17.72 -3.82
C LYS A 11 -15.42 17.99 -2.37
N GLN A 12 -16.34 18.51 -1.56
CA GLN A 12 -16.09 18.75 -0.14
C GLN A 12 -15.95 17.44 0.64
N ALA A 13 -16.80 16.45 0.34
CA ALA A 13 -16.69 15.11 0.93
C ALA A 13 -15.37 14.42 0.54
N GLU A 14 -14.92 14.54 -0.72
CA GLU A 14 -13.60 14.05 -1.12
C GLU A 14 -12.46 14.79 -0.41
N LEU A 15 -12.57 16.11 -0.24
CA LEU A 15 -11.58 16.91 0.50
C LEU A 15 -11.43 16.42 1.94
N GLU A 16 -12.56 16.21 2.62
CA GLU A 16 -12.60 15.68 3.98
C GLU A 16 -12.02 14.28 4.05
N LYS A 17 -12.43 13.39 3.14
CA LYS A 17 -11.89 12.03 3.05
C LYS A 17 -10.36 12.03 2.96
N TYR A 18 -9.79 12.79 2.03
CA TYR A 18 -8.34 12.79 1.85
C TYR A 18 -7.59 13.57 2.93
N ARG A 19 -8.21 14.54 3.61
CA ARG A 19 -7.66 15.13 4.84
C ARG A 19 -7.50 14.04 5.89
N ASP A 20 -8.57 13.33 6.21
CA ASP A 20 -8.61 12.34 7.28
C ASP A 20 -7.67 11.17 7.02
N LEU A 21 -7.63 10.68 5.78
CA LEU A 21 -6.69 9.63 5.36
C LEU A 21 -5.24 10.07 5.54
N VAL A 22 -4.87 11.29 5.11
CA VAL A 22 -3.50 11.79 5.29
C VAL A 22 -3.15 11.94 6.78
N LEU A 23 -4.06 12.48 7.59
CA LEU A 23 -3.82 12.64 9.02
C LEU A 23 -3.68 11.28 9.73
N ALA A 24 -4.52 10.30 9.39
CA ALA A 24 -4.43 8.95 9.91
C ALA A 24 -3.09 8.29 9.53
N THR A 25 -2.63 8.43 8.28
CA THR A 25 -1.31 7.93 7.87
C THR A 25 -0.18 8.53 8.71
N LEU A 26 -0.21 9.84 8.95
CA LEU A 26 0.79 10.51 9.78
C LEU A 26 0.70 10.08 11.26
N ASP A 27 -0.50 9.84 11.78
CA ASP A 27 -0.69 9.33 13.13
C ASP A 27 -0.17 7.90 13.29
N TYR A 28 -0.32 7.07 12.28
CA TYR A 28 0.29 5.74 12.24
C TYR A 28 1.83 5.81 12.34
N TYR A 29 2.45 6.78 11.67
CA TYR A 29 3.91 6.99 11.74
C TYR A 29 4.36 7.48 13.10
N LEU A 30 3.61 8.41 13.68
CA LEU A 30 3.88 8.92 15.02
C LEU A 30 3.70 7.85 16.11
N ALA A 31 2.77 6.92 15.93
CA ALA A 31 2.55 5.82 16.86
C ALA A 31 3.67 4.76 16.81
N ASN A 32 4.33 4.59 15.66
CA ASN A 32 5.37 3.58 15.49
C ASN A 32 6.75 4.11 15.90
N LYS A 33 7.14 3.88 17.15
CA LYS A 33 8.43 4.32 17.72
C LYS A 33 9.65 3.78 16.97
N GLU A 34 9.57 2.58 16.40
CA GLU A 34 10.68 1.96 15.67
C GLU A 34 10.98 2.68 14.35
N LYS A 35 9.99 3.40 13.80
CA LYS A 35 10.13 4.20 12.59
C LYS A 35 10.53 5.66 12.87
N GLN A 36 10.69 6.04 14.14
CA GLN A 36 11.11 7.39 14.52
C GLN A 36 12.62 7.54 14.39
N ILE A 37 13.03 8.32 13.40
CA ILE A 37 14.42 8.69 13.16
C ILE A 37 14.68 10.04 13.80
N LYS A 38 15.77 10.14 14.57
CA LYS A 38 16.30 11.40 15.10
C LYS A 38 17.81 11.46 14.88
N THR A 39 18.24 12.48 14.15
CA THR A 39 19.65 12.83 13.93
C THR A 39 19.88 14.26 14.40
N THR A 40 21.12 14.75 14.29
CA THR A 40 21.46 16.14 14.65
C THR A 40 20.62 17.17 13.88
N ASP A 41 20.33 16.88 12.60
CA ASP A 41 19.67 17.83 11.69
C ASP A 41 18.22 17.45 11.35
N PHE A 42 17.73 16.32 11.84
CA PHE A 42 16.39 15.83 11.50
C PHE A 42 15.68 15.15 12.67
N ASP A 43 14.42 15.53 12.88
CA ASP A 43 13.51 14.90 13.83
C ASP A 43 12.23 14.51 13.09
N SER A 44 12.08 13.21 12.83
CA SER A 44 10.91 12.66 12.12
C SER A 44 9.59 12.99 12.81
N VAL A 45 9.55 13.03 14.15
CA VAL A 45 8.35 13.36 14.91
C VAL A 45 7.95 14.82 14.67
N GLN A 46 8.92 15.73 14.72
CA GLN A 46 8.66 17.14 14.40
C GLN A 46 8.26 17.32 12.94
N HIS A 47 8.91 16.60 12.03
CA HIS A 47 8.57 16.61 10.61
C HIS A 47 7.13 16.18 10.37
N TYR A 48 6.69 15.02 10.89
CA TYR A 48 5.33 14.53 10.73
C TYR A 48 4.28 15.46 11.38
N LYS A 49 4.58 16.04 12.56
CA LYS A 49 3.72 17.08 13.15
C LYS A 49 3.60 18.31 12.26
N GLY A 50 4.69 18.70 11.59
CA GLY A 50 4.70 19.77 10.59
C GLY A 50 3.82 19.43 9.38
N LEU A 51 3.90 18.19 8.88
CA LEU A 51 3.04 17.74 7.79
C LEU A 51 1.56 17.78 8.17
N LYS A 52 1.17 17.37 9.39
CA LYS A 52 -0.23 17.47 9.85
C LYS A 52 -0.78 18.89 9.74
N LYS A 53 0.01 19.91 10.13
CA LYS A 53 -0.39 21.32 9.98
C LYS A 53 -0.59 21.70 8.51
N GLN A 54 0.33 21.29 7.64
CA GLN A 54 0.22 21.56 6.20
C GLN A 54 -0.96 20.83 5.55
N THR A 55 -1.31 19.63 6.03
CA THR A 55 -2.51 18.90 5.60
C THR A 55 -3.76 19.74 5.86
N GLU A 56 -3.88 20.32 7.06
CA GLU A 56 -5.00 21.21 7.38
C GLU A 56 -5.01 22.47 6.51
N GLU A 57 -3.85 23.08 6.27
CA GLU A 57 -3.78 24.22 5.36
C GLU A 57 -4.24 23.88 3.93
N HIS A 58 -3.88 22.69 3.43
CA HIS A 58 -4.33 22.21 2.12
C HIS A 58 -5.83 21.95 2.10
N TYR A 59 -6.38 21.39 3.17
CA TYR A 59 -7.82 21.19 3.33
C TYR A 59 -8.58 22.53 3.32
N GLN A 60 -8.17 23.49 4.16
CA GLN A 60 -8.82 24.81 4.24
C GLN A 60 -8.74 25.58 2.91
N LYS A 61 -7.66 25.39 2.14
CA LYS A 61 -7.48 25.98 0.79
C LYS A 61 -8.17 25.17 -0.32
N GLY A 62 -8.89 24.10 0.00
CA GLY A 62 -9.62 23.27 -0.97
C GLY A 62 -8.71 22.53 -1.98
N ARG A 63 -7.46 22.22 -1.60
CA ARG A 63 -6.43 21.65 -2.49
C ARG A 63 -6.51 20.12 -2.58
N LEU A 64 -7.62 19.62 -3.13
CA LEU A 64 -7.90 18.18 -3.21
C LEU A 64 -6.79 17.37 -3.91
N THR A 65 -6.32 17.81 -5.07
CA THR A 65 -5.26 17.12 -5.82
C THR A 65 -3.99 16.95 -4.98
N LYS A 66 -3.66 17.94 -4.15
CA LYS A 66 -2.48 17.90 -3.29
C LYS A 66 -2.64 16.88 -2.16
N LEU A 67 -3.84 16.79 -1.57
CA LEU A 67 -4.16 15.78 -0.54
C LEU A 67 -4.17 14.36 -1.12
N LYS A 68 -4.73 14.15 -2.32
CA LYS A 68 -4.66 12.86 -3.04
C LYS A 68 -3.21 12.44 -3.29
N GLN A 69 -2.40 13.38 -3.75
CA GLN A 69 -0.97 13.17 -3.99
C GLN A 69 -0.22 12.81 -2.71
N TRP A 70 -0.43 13.57 -1.63
CA TRP A 70 0.18 13.30 -0.33
C TRP A 70 -0.22 11.96 0.25
N PHE A 71 -1.49 11.58 0.13
CA PHE A 71 -1.92 10.27 0.57
C PHE A 71 -1.16 9.17 -0.19
N ARG A 72 -1.09 9.26 -1.53
CA ARG A 72 -0.34 8.28 -2.34
C ARG A 72 1.11 8.15 -1.88
N ASP A 73 1.82 9.27 -1.81
CA ASP A 73 3.26 9.30 -1.47
C ASP A 73 3.50 8.80 -0.04
N LEU A 74 2.66 9.20 0.90
CA LEU A 74 2.77 8.76 2.29
C LEU A 74 2.42 7.28 2.46
N THR A 75 1.64 6.66 1.58
CA THR A 75 1.31 5.23 1.66
C THR A 75 2.27 4.32 0.91
N GLU A 76 3.19 4.88 0.12
CA GLU A 76 4.08 4.12 -0.77
C GLU A 76 4.87 3.06 0.01
N ILE A 77 5.49 3.44 1.13
CA ILE A 77 6.28 2.51 1.91
C ILE A 77 5.42 1.40 2.55
N GLN A 78 4.16 1.66 2.93
CA GLN A 78 3.27 0.59 3.41
C GLN A 78 2.90 -0.37 2.29
N ILE A 79 2.73 0.13 1.07
CA ILE A 79 2.47 -0.69 -0.11
C ILE A 79 3.69 -1.55 -0.42
N GLU A 80 4.89 -0.97 -0.39
CA GLU A 80 6.15 -1.68 -0.67
C GLU A 80 6.50 -2.73 0.39
N THR A 81 6.31 -2.40 1.67
CA THR A 81 6.54 -3.35 2.78
C THR A 81 5.34 -4.26 3.04
N ILE A 82 4.26 -4.05 2.29
CA ILE A 82 2.99 -4.78 2.36
C ILE A 82 2.46 -4.91 3.80
N ASP A 83 2.38 -3.75 4.46
CA ASP A 83 1.94 -3.60 5.84
C ASP A 83 0.41 -3.73 5.94
N LEU A 84 -0.14 -4.94 5.84
CA LEU A 84 -1.60 -5.15 5.74
C LEU A 84 -2.40 -4.55 6.90
N LYS A 85 -1.86 -4.60 8.12
CA LYS A 85 -2.47 -3.99 9.31
C LYS A 85 -2.69 -2.48 9.15
N PHE A 86 -1.95 -1.82 8.27
CA PHE A 86 -2.12 -0.40 7.99
C PHE A 86 -3.46 -0.12 7.29
N ASN A 87 -3.92 -1.01 6.40
CA ASN A 87 -5.20 -0.81 5.72
C ASN A 87 -6.39 -1.01 6.68
N GLU A 88 -6.27 -1.96 7.62
CA GLU A 88 -7.23 -2.13 8.72
C GLU A 88 -7.25 -0.88 9.60
N TYR A 89 -6.07 -0.39 10.02
CA TYR A 89 -5.93 0.84 10.78
C TYR A 89 -6.60 2.04 10.10
N LEU A 90 -6.39 2.24 8.78
CA LEU A 90 -7.02 3.33 8.06
C LEU A 90 -8.55 3.23 8.09
N ARG A 91 -9.12 2.04 7.90
CA ARG A 91 -10.57 1.81 7.97
C ARG A 91 -11.11 2.10 9.36
N GLU A 92 -10.50 1.55 10.40
CA GLU A 92 -10.94 1.76 11.79
C GLU A 92 -10.82 3.24 12.20
N LYS A 93 -9.76 3.92 11.77
CA LYS A 93 -9.49 5.30 12.18
C LYS A 93 -10.37 6.32 11.47
N THR A 94 -10.75 6.05 10.23
CA THR A 94 -11.41 7.04 9.36
C THR A 94 -12.83 6.65 8.94
N ASN A 95 -13.24 5.39 9.16
CA ASN A 95 -14.49 4.80 8.66
C ASN A 95 -14.64 4.83 7.12
N TYR A 96 -13.56 5.12 6.38
CA TYR A 96 -13.60 5.04 4.92
C TYR A 96 -13.30 3.63 4.45
N ASP A 97 -14.14 3.16 3.53
CA ASP A 97 -13.81 1.98 2.74
C ASP A 97 -12.68 2.34 1.76
N ILE A 98 -11.49 1.88 2.11
CA ILE A 98 -10.29 2.00 1.29
C ILE A 98 -9.55 0.68 1.26
N ASP A 99 -8.97 0.40 0.12
CA ASP A 99 -8.04 -0.70 -0.08
C ASP A 99 -6.86 -0.21 -0.91
N ILE A 100 -5.79 0.19 -0.21
CA ILE A 100 -4.54 0.63 -0.85
C ILE A 100 -3.79 -0.54 -1.50
N PHE A 101 -4.11 -1.78 -1.12
CA PHE A 101 -3.47 -3.01 -1.57
C PHE A 101 -4.23 -3.70 -2.70
N ASN A 102 -5.41 -3.22 -3.09
CA ASN A 102 -6.21 -3.82 -4.17
C ASN A 102 -5.38 -4.01 -5.46
N SER A 103 -4.56 -3.02 -5.83
CA SER A 103 -3.69 -3.14 -7.01
C SER A 103 -2.66 -4.26 -6.87
N TYR A 104 -2.15 -4.49 -5.67
CA TYR A 104 -1.24 -5.61 -5.37
C TYR A 104 -1.96 -6.94 -5.52
N PHE A 105 -3.13 -7.11 -4.89
CA PHE A 105 -3.90 -8.36 -4.99
C PHE A 105 -4.33 -8.66 -6.43
N GLN A 106 -4.75 -7.65 -7.19
CA GLN A 106 -5.07 -7.81 -8.62
C GLN A 106 -3.86 -8.24 -9.45
N ARG A 107 -2.66 -7.72 -9.16
CA ARG A 107 -1.42 -8.18 -9.83
C ARG A 107 -1.14 -9.64 -9.50
N VAL A 108 -1.22 -10.01 -8.23
CA VAL A 108 -1.01 -11.38 -7.75
C VAL A 108 -1.99 -12.35 -8.42
N ASP A 109 -3.29 -12.06 -8.38
CA ASP A 109 -4.32 -12.93 -8.96
C ASP A 109 -4.15 -13.05 -10.48
N LYS A 110 -3.72 -11.98 -11.16
CA LYS A 110 -3.38 -12.03 -12.58
C LYS A 110 -2.20 -12.96 -12.89
N VAL A 111 -1.17 -13.01 -12.04
CA VAL A 111 -0.04 -13.93 -12.22
C VAL A 111 -0.48 -15.37 -11.96
N ILE A 112 -1.28 -15.61 -10.91
CA ILE A 112 -1.84 -16.93 -10.61
C ILE A 112 -2.72 -17.42 -11.77
N GLY A 113 -3.62 -16.58 -12.28
CA GLY A 113 -4.49 -16.91 -13.41
C GLY A 113 -3.73 -17.19 -14.71
N LYS A 114 -2.59 -16.53 -14.92
CA LYS A 114 -1.67 -16.85 -16.03
C LYS A 114 -0.95 -18.18 -15.85
N GLY A 115 -0.86 -18.70 -14.62
CA GLY A 115 -0.15 -19.93 -14.30
C GLY A 115 1.35 -19.88 -14.56
N LYS A 116 1.96 -18.68 -14.64
CA LYS A 116 3.39 -18.54 -14.94
C LYS A 116 3.98 -17.21 -14.45
N ILE A 117 5.10 -17.30 -13.74
CA ILE A 117 5.97 -16.18 -13.39
C ILE A 117 6.96 -15.93 -14.53
N THR A 118 7.06 -14.67 -14.96
CA THR A 118 7.94 -14.21 -16.04
C THR A 118 9.01 -13.22 -15.59
N THR A 119 8.84 -12.56 -14.45
CA THR A 119 9.72 -11.48 -13.97
C THR A 119 10.02 -11.64 -12.47
N ASP A 120 11.16 -11.14 -12.02
CA ASP A 120 11.54 -11.16 -10.59
C ASP A 120 10.52 -10.41 -9.71
N ASN A 121 9.92 -9.32 -10.19
CA ASN A 121 8.88 -8.61 -9.42
C ASN A 121 7.63 -9.48 -9.16
N GLN A 122 7.25 -10.33 -10.12
CA GLN A 122 6.12 -11.26 -9.94
C GLN A 122 6.47 -12.37 -8.97
N PHE A 123 7.74 -12.79 -8.95
CA PHE A 123 8.24 -13.74 -7.96
C PHE A 123 8.16 -13.13 -6.56
N TYR A 124 8.67 -11.90 -6.38
CA TYR A 124 8.61 -11.17 -5.13
C TYR A 124 7.16 -10.95 -4.64
N ASP A 125 6.28 -10.43 -5.51
CA ASP A 125 4.86 -10.21 -5.19
C ASP A 125 4.20 -11.50 -4.66
N LEU A 126 4.49 -12.65 -5.29
CA LEU A 126 3.94 -13.95 -4.92
C LEU A 126 4.56 -14.53 -3.65
N SER A 127 5.85 -14.34 -3.41
CA SER A 127 6.49 -14.78 -2.16
C SER A 127 5.86 -14.11 -0.95
N ILE A 128 5.61 -12.79 -1.02
CA ILE A 128 4.94 -12.09 0.08
C ILE A 128 3.50 -12.57 0.24
N MET A 129 2.80 -12.89 -0.85
CA MET A 129 1.45 -13.44 -0.75
C MET A 129 1.43 -14.77 0.01
N VAL A 130 2.43 -15.63 -0.18
CA VAL A 130 2.55 -16.88 0.60
C VAL A 130 2.73 -16.58 2.09
N ASP A 131 3.67 -15.68 2.43
CA ASP A 131 3.91 -15.29 3.83
C ASP A 131 2.62 -14.78 4.50
N GLN A 132 1.83 -13.99 3.76
CA GLN A 132 0.54 -13.49 4.24
C GLN A 132 -0.50 -14.59 4.43
N LEU A 133 -0.64 -15.50 3.47
CA LEU A 133 -1.62 -16.58 3.55
C LEU A 133 -1.29 -17.53 4.72
N CYS A 134 -0.01 -17.72 5.03
CA CYS A 134 0.44 -18.49 6.20
C CYS A 134 0.08 -17.82 7.54
N GLN A 135 -0.08 -16.48 7.57
CA GLN A 135 -0.42 -15.71 8.77
C GLN A 135 -1.93 -15.54 8.98
N ARG A 136 -2.76 -15.96 8.02
CA ARG A 136 -4.22 -15.81 8.09
C ARG A 136 -4.88 -17.08 8.63
N GLU A 137 -5.95 -16.90 9.41
CA GLU A 137 -6.84 -17.99 9.81
C GLU A 137 -8.25 -17.79 9.22
N PRO A 138 -8.84 -18.80 8.55
CA PRO A 138 -8.23 -20.08 8.22
C PRO A 138 -7.19 -19.97 7.09
N VAL A 139 -6.20 -20.85 7.12
CA VAL A 139 -5.15 -20.93 6.09
C VAL A 139 -5.72 -21.44 4.77
N ASP A 140 -5.49 -20.71 3.68
CA ASP A 140 -5.87 -21.12 2.31
C ASP A 140 -4.77 -21.99 1.69
N ASN A 141 -4.76 -23.27 2.06
CA ASN A 141 -3.75 -24.24 1.61
C ASN A 141 -3.74 -24.41 0.08
N ASP A 142 -4.91 -24.37 -0.57
CA ASP A 142 -5.04 -24.54 -2.02
C ASP A 142 -4.36 -23.38 -2.76
N LYS A 143 -4.54 -22.15 -2.29
CA LYS A 143 -3.88 -20.97 -2.88
C LYS A 143 -2.37 -21.00 -2.62
N ILE A 144 -1.95 -21.36 -1.40
CA ILE A 144 -0.52 -21.50 -1.05
C ILE A 144 0.15 -22.54 -1.95
N GLU A 145 -0.44 -23.72 -2.13
CA GLU A 145 0.14 -24.79 -2.95
C GLU A 145 0.30 -24.34 -4.42
N LYS A 146 -0.73 -23.70 -4.98
CA LYS A 146 -0.68 -23.13 -6.34
C LYS A 146 0.46 -22.14 -6.49
N ILE A 147 0.62 -21.21 -5.54
CA ILE A 147 1.69 -20.21 -5.60
C ILE A 147 3.07 -20.87 -5.45
N ASN A 148 3.25 -21.77 -4.49
CA ASN A 148 4.51 -22.48 -4.26
C ASN A 148 4.96 -23.31 -5.47
N ARG A 149 4.03 -23.86 -6.25
CA ARG A 149 4.36 -24.51 -7.53
C ARG A 149 4.92 -23.49 -8.53
N LEU A 150 4.28 -22.34 -8.69
CA LEU A 150 4.72 -21.29 -9.61
C LEU A 150 6.10 -20.74 -9.27
N LEU A 151 6.38 -20.54 -7.97
CA LEU A 151 7.67 -20.08 -7.46
C LEU A 151 8.77 -21.09 -7.79
N ARG A 152 8.59 -22.37 -7.45
CA ARG A 152 9.54 -23.44 -7.74
C ARG A 152 9.85 -23.55 -9.23
N GLU A 153 8.82 -23.56 -10.08
CA GLU A 153 9.01 -23.62 -11.53
C GLU A 153 9.81 -22.42 -12.07
N TYR A 154 9.65 -21.23 -11.49
CA TYR A 154 10.41 -20.06 -11.89
C TYR A 154 11.90 -20.19 -11.55
N GLU A 155 12.21 -20.63 -10.33
CA GLU A 155 13.58 -20.86 -9.86
C GLU A 155 14.28 -21.95 -10.67
N GLU A 156 13.59 -23.05 -10.98
CA GLU A 156 14.10 -24.10 -11.85
C GLU A 156 14.42 -23.57 -13.26
N ARG A 157 13.54 -22.74 -13.84
CA ARG A 157 13.80 -22.13 -15.15
C ARG A 157 14.99 -21.18 -15.10
N LYS A 158 15.11 -20.38 -14.03
CA LYS A 158 16.21 -19.41 -13.85
C LYS A 158 17.56 -20.13 -13.69
N SER A 159 17.61 -21.16 -12.84
CA SER A 159 18.81 -21.97 -12.63
C SER A 159 19.26 -22.73 -13.89
N ARG A 160 18.33 -23.26 -14.69
CA ARG A 160 18.65 -23.90 -15.99
C ARG A 160 19.23 -22.91 -17.00
N LYS A 161 18.78 -21.65 -17.01
CA LYS A 161 19.33 -20.60 -17.89
C LYS A 161 20.77 -20.21 -17.51
N ILE A 162 21.05 -20.12 -16.21
CA ILE A 162 22.40 -19.80 -15.71
C ILE A 162 23.40 -20.92 -16.04
N LYS A 163 22.96 -22.18 -16.04
CA LYS A 163 23.80 -23.35 -16.34
C LYS A 163 24.06 -23.60 -17.82
N LYS A 164 23.38 -22.92 -18.75
CA LYS A 164 23.70 -23.01 -20.18
C LYS A 164 24.74 -21.92 -20.51
N PRO A 165 25.99 -22.28 -20.86
CA PRO A 165 26.94 -21.29 -21.37
C PRO A 165 26.36 -20.70 -22.64
N THR A 166 26.45 -19.37 -22.79
CA THR A 166 26.24 -18.71 -24.07
C THR A 166 27.25 -19.30 -25.04
N ALA A 167 26.78 -20.09 -26.00
CA ALA A 167 27.58 -20.62 -27.10
C ALA A 167 27.82 -19.53 -28.16
#